data_AF-A0A950AJK5-F1
#
_entry.id   AF-A0A950AJK5-F1
#
_cell.length_a   1.000
_cell.length_b   1.000
_cell.length_c   1.000
_cell.angle_alpha   90.00
_cell.angle_beta   90.00
_cell.angle_gamma   90.00
#
_symmetry.space_group_name_H-M   'P 1'
#
loop_
_entity.id
_entity.type
_entity.pdbx_description
1 polymer ?
#
loop_
_entity_poly.entity_id
_entity_poly.type
_entity_poly.pdbx_seq_one_letter_code
_entity_poly.pdbx_strand_id
1 'polypeptide(L)'
;MSRVNHTWDEIAIGDVGELTRVCTADDIVVFVHASGNYNPAHLAPPADAVAPSMWVGSLFSAVLGNVLPGPGTHYRSQTLRFYEHARVGDELTARLAVTDKQRDGQLVTLDCRLVNQKGEMIADGVAEVTAPDHKLTAEDVDVPPVMVKRHDKYNQLLARARAAGPLDTAVVFATDMVSLRGAIEAAEEGLICPVLVGPSVTIRDLTEEHGLQLGDARIVEAA
;
A
#
# COMPACT_ATOMS: atom_id res chain seq x y z
N MET A 1 -14.43 -0.22 -21.37
CA MET A 1 -13.86 -0.40 -22.73
C MET A 1 -13.59 -1.89 -22.93
N SER A 2 -13.73 -2.43 -24.14
CA SER A 2 -13.38 -3.85 -24.37
C SER A 2 -11.90 -3.95 -24.77
N ARG A 3 -11.16 -4.86 -24.14
CA ARG A 3 -9.76 -5.18 -24.52
C ARG A 3 -9.76 -6.36 -25.48
N VAL A 4 -9.10 -6.23 -26.61
CA VAL A 4 -8.98 -7.29 -27.63
C VAL A 4 -7.53 -7.72 -27.71
N ASN A 5 -7.28 -9.03 -27.74
CA ASN A 5 -5.93 -9.57 -27.84
C ASN A 5 -5.38 -9.53 -29.28
N HIS A 6 -4.11 -9.85 -29.43
CA HIS A 6 -3.46 -10.25 -30.68
C HIS A 6 -3.17 -11.75 -30.61
N THR A 7 -3.57 -12.49 -31.65
CA THR A 7 -3.24 -13.91 -31.75
C THR A 7 -1.77 -14.07 -32.12
N TRP A 8 -1.22 -15.27 -31.92
CA TRP A 8 0.15 -15.57 -32.33
C TRP A 8 0.39 -15.25 -33.81
N ASP A 9 -0.57 -15.50 -34.69
CA ASP A 9 -0.45 -15.23 -36.13
C ASP A 9 -0.45 -13.73 -36.48
N GLU A 10 -1.05 -12.89 -35.65
CA GLU A 10 -1.15 -11.44 -35.87
C GLU A 10 0.05 -10.66 -35.34
N ILE A 11 0.79 -11.24 -34.39
CA ILE A 11 1.97 -10.60 -33.80
C ILE A 11 3.14 -10.66 -34.78
N ALA A 12 3.84 -9.56 -34.99
CA ALA A 12 5.09 -9.50 -35.75
C ALA A 12 6.30 -9.27 -34.84
N ILE A 13 7.47 -9.73 -35.28
CA ILE A 13 8.75 -9.33 -34.65
C ILE A 13 8.90 -7.82 -34.85
N GLY A 14 9.22 -7.10 -33.77
CA GLY A 14 9.27 -5.65 -33.72
C GLY A 14 8.00 -4.99 -33.21
N ASP A 15 6.90 -5.73 -33.02
CA ASP A 15 5.70 -5.19 -32.37
C ASP A 15 5.99 -4.78 -30.94
N VAL A 16 5.31 -3.73 -30.49
CA VAL A 16 5.55 -3.10 -29.18
C VAL A 16 4.25 -2.94 -28.43
N GLY A 17 4.26 -3.30 -27.15
CA GLY A 17 3.23 -2.95 -26.18
C GLY A 17 3.82 -2.11 -25.07
N GLU A 18 3.08 -1.11 -24.59
CA GLU A 18 3.51 -0.29 -23.47
C GLU A 18 2.35 0.15 -22.59
N LEU A 19 2.66 0.44 -21.32
CA LEU A 19 1.77 1.16 -20.41
C LEU A 19 2.58 2.07 -19.50
N THR A 20 1.95 3.17 -19.10
CA THR A 20 2.51 4.11 -18.13
C THR A 20 1.64 4.18 -16.89
N ARG A 21 2.27 4.14 -15.71
CA ARG A 21 1.58 4.22 -14.41
C ARG A 21 2.39 5.02 -13.40
N VAL A 22 1.72 5.85 -12.62
CA VAL A 22 2.31 6.53 -11.46
C VAL A 22 2.40 5.59 -10.27
N CYS A 23 3.56 5.49 -9.64
CA CYS A 23 3.74 4.77 -8.38
C CYS A 23 3.10 5.58 -7.24
N THR A 24 2.06 5.03 -6.63
CA THR A 24 1.40 5.68 -5.48
C THR A 24 1.85 5.05 -4.17
N ALA A 25 1.65 5.77 -3.05
CA ALA A 25 1.90 5.21 -1.74
C ALA A 25 0.98 4.01 -1.42
N ASP A 26 -0.24 3.99 -1.98
CA ASP A 26 -1.18 2.89 -1.78
C ASP A 26 -0.76 1.64 -2.55
N ASP A 27 -0.13 1.79 -3.72
CA ASP A 27 0.45 0.66 -4.46
C ASP A 27 1.49 -0.09 -3.63
N ILE A 28 2.35 0.65 -2.94
CA ILE A 28 3.36 0.08 -2.06
C ILE A 28 2.69 -0.68 -0.92
N VAL A 29 1.72 -0.07 -0.23
CA VAL A 29 1.02 -0.70 0.90
C VAL A 29 0.31 -1.98 0.46
N VAL A 30 -0.46 -1.91 -0.63
CA VAL A 30 -1.18 -3.07 -1.17
C VAL A 30 -0.20 -4.18 -1.56
N PHE A 31 0.92 -3.84 -2.21
CA PHE A 31 1.89 -4.83 -2.62
C PHE A 31 2.67 -5.44 -1.45
N VAL A 32 2.98 -4.67 -0.40
CA VAL A 32 3.59 -5.20 0.83
C VAL A 32 2.68 -6.27 1.44
N HIS A 33 1.37 -6.00 1.54
CA HIS A 33 0.41 -6.99 2.03
C HIS A 33 0.30 -8.22 1.12
N ALA A 34 0.25 -8.01 -0.20
CA ALA A 34 0.14 -9.10 -1.17
C ALA A 34 1.39 -9.99 -1.22
N SER A 35 2.58 -9.39 -1.11
CA SER A 35 3.87 -10.08 -1.23
C SER A 35 4.42 -10.60 0.10
N GLY A 36 3.97 -10.05 1.23
CA GLY A 36 4.56 -10.31 2.55
C GLY A 36 5.94 -9.68 2.76
N ASN A 37 6.40 -8.79 1.86
CA ASN A 37 7.69 -8.14 1.97
C ASN A 37 7.60 -6.84 2.80
N TYR A 38 7.77 -6.95 4.11
CA TYR A 38 7.74 -5.83 5.07
C TYR A 38 9.10 -5.14 5.25
N ASN A 39 9.96 -5.13 4.23
CA ASN A 39 11.24 -4.41 4.32
C ASN A 39 10.98 -2.93 4.71
N PRO A 40 11.65 -2.39 5.74
CA PRO A 40 11.42 -1.02 6.20
C PRO A 40 11.54 0.06 5.13
N ALA A 41 12.34 -0.17 4.08
CA ALA A 41 12.47 0.77 2.95
C ALA A 41 11.13 1.03 2.24
N HIS A 42 10.22 0.05 2.22
CA HIS A 42 8.88 0.17 1.64
C HIS A 42 7.88 0.83 2.60
N LEU A 43 8.18 0.81 3.91
CA LEU A 43 7.31 1.30 4.99
C LEU A 43 7.71 2.69 5.50
N ALA A 44 8.75 3.29 4.93
CA ALA A 44 9.17 4.65 5.23
C ALA A 44 8.04 5.66 4.89
N PRO A 45 8.11 6.91 5.40
CA PRO A 45 7.22 7.97 4.97
C PRO A 45 7.18 8.08 3.43
N PRO A 46 6.04 8.41 2.80
CA PRO A 46 5.90 8.37 1.34
C PRO A 46 6.97 9.13 0.54
N ALA A 47 7.52 10.22 1.09
CA ALA A 47 8.59 10.99 0.45
C ALA A 47 9.91 10.21 0.32
N ASP A 48 10.14 9.24 1.21
CA ASP A 48 11.36 8.44 1.29
C ASP A 48 11.14 6.98 0.86
N ALA A 49 9.88 6.54 0.79
CA ALA A 49 9.50 5.19 0.46
C ALA A 49 9.98 4.77 -0.93
N VAL A 50 10.58 3.58 -0.97
CA VAL A 50 11.04 2.94 -2.21
C VAL A 50 10.04 1.86 -2.58
N ALA A 51 9.63 1.80 -3.85
CA ALA A 51 8.74 0.76 -4.33
C ALA A 51 9.43 -0.62 -4.29
N PRO A 52 8.73 -1.70 -3.91
CA PRO A 52 9.27 -3.05 -4.03
C PRO A 52 9.68 -3.36 -5.48
N SER A 53 10.89 -3.86 -5.70
CA SER A 53 11.38 -4.16 -7.06
C SER A 53 10.45 -5.14 -7.80
N MET A 54 9.83 -6.09 -7.09
CA MET A 54 8.85 -7.00 -7.69
C MET A 54 7.50 -6.35 -8.00
N TRP A 55 7.13 -5.26 -7.32
CA TRP A 55 5.99 -4.45 -7.75
C TRP A 55 6.29 -3.79 -9.09
N VAL A 56 7.50 -3.25 -9.27
CA VAL A 56 7.97 -2.72 -10.56
C VAL A 56 7.92 -3.80 -11.64
N GLY A 57 8.50 -4.99 -11.36
CA GLY A 57 8.47 -6.12 -12.29
C GLY A 57 7.05 -6.58 -12.67
N SER A 58 6.08 -6.42 -11.76
CA SER A 58 4.67 -6.77 -12.02
C SER A 58 4.02 -5.90 -13.10
N LEU A 59 4.58 -4.71 -13.39
CA LEU A 59 4.06 -3.83 -14.43
C LEU A 59 4.18 -4.45 -15.84
N PHE A 60 5.18 -5.31 -16.08
CA PHE A 60 5.25 -6.07 -17.32
C PHE A 60 4.07 -7.03 -17.50
N SER A 61 3.56 -7.61 -16.41
CA SER A 61 2.37 -8.48 -16.44
C SER A 61 1.14 -7.73 -16.94
N ALA A 62 0.99 -6.46 -16.53
CA ALA A 62 -0.12 -5.64 -16.98
C ALA A 62 -0.03 -5.29 -18.48
N VAL A 63 1.17 -5.14 -19.06
CA VAL A 63 1.30 -4.97 -20.52
C VAL A 63 0.95 -6.27 -21.23
N LEU A 64 1.50 -7.41 -20.79
CA LEU A 64 1.28 -8.71 -21.41
C LEU A 64 -0.18 -9.15 -21.39
N GLY A 65 -0.87 -8.96 -20.26
CA GLY A 65 -2.26 -9.37 -20.08
C GLY A 65 -3.29 -8.45 -20.74
N ASN A 66 -2.94 -7.19 -21.03
CA ASN A 66 -3.91 -6.18 -21.46
C ASN A 66 -3.62 -5.55 -22.82
N VAL A 67 -2.36 -5.52 -23.25
CA VAL A 67 -1.90 -4.75 -24.42
C VAL A 67 -1.37 -5.69 -25.49
N LEU A 68 -0.28 -6.42 -25.21
CA LEU A 68 0.38 -7.28 -26.19
C LEU A 68 1.04 -8.48 -25.50
N PRO A 69 0.62 -9.74 -25.79
CA PRO A 69 -0.47 -10.12 -26.68
C PRO A 69 -1.87 -9.72 -26.19
N GLY A 70 -2.07 -9.49 -24.90
CA GLY A 70 -3.36 -9.13 -24.32
C GLY A 70 -4.15 -10.34 -23.80
N PRO A 71 -5.48 -10.27 -23.72
CA PRO A 71 -6.32 -11.32 -23.14
C PRO A 71 -6.00 -12.74 -23.65
N GLY A 72 -5.92 -13.69 -22.72
CA GLY A 72 -5.59 -15.09 -23.00
C GLY A 72 -4.09 -15.42 -23.08
N THR A 73 -3.21 -14.43 -22.95
CA THR A 73 -1.77 -14.66 -22.86
C THR A 73 -1.44 -15.53 -21.65
N HIS A 74 -0.62 -16.56 -21.85
CA HIS A 74 -0.06 -17.35 -20.76
C HIS A 74 1.40 -16.97 -20.53
N TYR A 75 1.67 -16.39 -19.37
CA TYR A 75 2.98 -15.86 -18.99
C TYR A 75 3.88 -17.00 -18.47
N ARG A 76 4.91 -17.39 -19.23
CA ARG A 76 5.70 -18.60 -18.92
C ARG A 76 6.92 -18.30 -18.06
N SER A 77 7.69 -17.29 -18.45
CA SER A 77 8.95 -16.95 -17.77
C SER A 77 9.20 -15.45 -17.86
N GLN A 78 9.92 -14.93 -16.87
CA GLN A 78 10.39 -13.56 -16.84
C GLN A 78 11.76 -13.53 -16.16
N THR A 79 12.73 -12.90 -16.83
CA THR A 79 13.99 -12.49 -16.20
C THR A 79 13.91 -11.02 -15.81
N LEU A 80 14.53 -10.62 -14.70
CA LEU A 80 14.52 -9.23 -14.25
C LEU A 80 15.90 -8.81 -13.77
N ARG A 81 16.35 -7.65 -14.21
CA ARG A 81 17.46 -6.91 -13.62
C ARG A 81 16.94 -5.56 -13.16
N PHE A 82 17.30 -5.17 -11.94
CA PHE A 82 16.88 -3.92 -11.33
C PHE A 82 18.07 -2.97 -11.24
N TYR A 83 17.82 -1.71 -11.55
CA TYR A 83 18.83 -0.66 -11.64
C TYR A 83 18.49 0.44 -10.64
N GLU A 84 17.91 1.55 -11.10
CA GLU A 84 17.46 2.61 -10.22
C GLU A 84 16.20 2.24 -9.43
N HIS A 85 15.98 2.95 -8.33
CA HIS A 85 14.82 2.75 -7.47
C HIS A 85 13.63 3.60 -7.92
N ALA A 86 12.47 2.95 -8.10
CA ALA A 86 11.20 3.66 -8.22
C ALA A 86 10.72 4.17 -6.85
N ARG A 87 10.16 5.37 -6.84
CA ARG A 87 9.64 6.06 -5.64
C ARG A 87 8.20 6.49 -5.84
N VAL A 88 7.54 6.82 -4.73
CA VAL A 88 6.19 7.41 -4.79
C VAL A 88 6.23 8.70 -5.61
N GLY A 89 5.33 8.80 -6.57
CA GLY A 89 5.22 9.91 -7.51
C GLY A 89 5.97 9.71 -8.82
N ASP A 90 6.83 8.69 -8.94
CA ASP A 90 7.46 8.38 -10.23
C ASP A 90 6.42 7.89 -11.23
N GLU A 91 6.54 8.39 -12.46
CA GLU A 91 5.78 7.90 -13.61
C GLU A 91 6.63 6.85 -14.32
N LEU A 92 6.15 5.61 -14.32
CA LEU A 92 6.89 4.45 -14.81
C LEU A 92 6.27 3.94 -16.10
N THR A 93 7.08 3.83 -17.15
CA THR A 93 6.67 3.30 -18.45
C THR A 93 7.29 1.92 -18.64
N ALA A 94 6.43 0.90 -18.65
CA ALA A 94 6.81 -0.48 -18.98
C ALA A 94 6.55 -0.71 -20.48
N ARG A 95 7.59 -1.10 -21.21
CA ARG A 95 7.57 -1.35 -22.66
C ARG A 95 8.14 -2.72 -22.97
N LEU A 96 7.43 -3.47 -23.81
CA LEU A 96 7.88 -4.77 -24.31
C LEU A 96 7.93 -4.75 -25.83
N ALA A 97 8.99 -5.33 -26.40
CA ALA A 97 9.17 -5.45 -27.84
C ALA A 97 9.37 -6.91 -28.23
N VAL A 98 8.62 -7.40 -29.23
CA VAL A 98 8.74 -8.78 -29.70
C VAL A 98 10.06 -8.98 -30.42
N THR A 99 10.88 -9.91 -29.94
CA THR A 99 12.22 -10.19 -30.49
C THR A 99 12.31 -11.54 -31.19
N ASP A 100 11.49 -12.52 -30.79
CA ASP A 100 11.45 -13.84 -31.41
C ASP A 100 10.05 -14.46 -31.35
N LYS A 101 9.77 -15.37 -32.29
CA LYS A 101 8.52 -16.13 -32.38
C LYS A 101 8.78 -17.56 -32.81
N GLN A 102 8.21 -18.51 -32.09
CA GLN A 102 8.30 -19.93 -32.43
C GLN A 102 6.90 -20.53 -32.54
N ARG A 103 6.65 -21.26 -33.64
CA ARG A 103 5.32 -21.84 -33.92
C ARG A 103 5.00 -22.96 -32.94
N ASP A 104 6.00 -23.78 -32.60
CA ASP A 104 5.83 -24.85 -31.62
C ASP A 104 5.56 -24.24 -30.23
N GLY A 105 4.42 -24.60 -29.64
CA GLY A 105 3.96 -24.01 -28.38
C GLY A 105 3.54 -22.52 -28.44
N GLN A 106 3.42 -21.93 -29.64
CA GLN A 106 3.00 -20.54 -29.86
C GLN A 106 3.80 -19.53 -29.00
N LEU A 107 5.11 -19.77 -28.91
CA LEU A 107 6.00 -18.99 -28.07
C LEU A 107 6.29 -17.63 -28.71
N VAL A 108 6.27 -16.59 -27.89
CA VAL A 108 6.71 -15.23 -28.21
C VAL A 108 7.68 -14.77 -27.13
N THR A 109 8.85 -14.29 -27.55
CA THR A 109 9.88 -13.74 -26.67
C THR A 109 9.89 -12.22 -26.81
N LEU A 110 9.94 -11.51 -25.69
CA LEU A 110 9.88 -10.06 -25.65
C LEU A 110 11.02 -9.45 -24.81
N ASP A 111 11.74 -8.47 -25.38
CA ASP A 111 12.64 -7.58 -24.63
C ASP A 111 11.79 -6.63 -23.79
N CYS A 112 12.06 -6.59 -22.48
CA CYS A 112 11.29 -5.83 -21.51
C CYS A 112 12.16 -4.67 -20.99
N ARG A 113 11.62 -3.46 -21.01
CA ARG A 113 12.27 -2.26 -20.44
C ARG A 113 11.29 -1.43 -19.65
N LEU A 114 11.73 -0.95 -18.51
CA LEU A 114 10.95 -0.10 -17.64
C LEU A 114 11.79 1.11 -17.23
N VAL A 115 11.30 2.29 -17.59
CA VAL A 115 11.96 3.56 -17.35
C VAL A 115 11.06 4.49 -16.55
N ASN A 116 11.66 5.47 -15.87
CA ASN A 116 10.91 6.54 -15.21
C ASN A 116 10.71 7.76 -16.13
N GLN A 117 10.06 8.81 -15.61
CA GLN A 117 9.80 10.08 -16.29
C GLN A 117 11.05 10.81 -16.78
N LYS A 118 12.24 10.47 -16.27
CA LYS A 118 13.53 11.05 -16.68
C LYS A 118 14.23 10.20 -17.75
N GLY A 119 13.65 9.05 -18.12
CA GLY A 119 14.28 8.07 -19.00
C GLY A 119 15.35 7.22 -18.31
N GLU A 120 15.44 7.26 -16.98
CA GLU A 120 16.36 6.41 -16.21
C GLU A 120 15.84 4.97 -16.21
N MET A 121 16.74 4.01 -16.41
CA MET A 121 16.40 2.59 -16.39
C MET A 121 16.09 2.16 -14.95
N ILE A 122 14.90 1.63 -14.73
CA ILE A 122 14.49 1.07 -13.44
C ILE A 122 14.62 -0.45 -13.46
N ALA A 123 14.13 -1.09 -14.52
CA ALA A 123 14.23 -2.54 -14.69
C ALA A 123 14.27 -2.93 -16.16
N ASP A 124 14.95 -4.03 -16.47
CA ASP A 124 14.87 -4.68 -17.77
C ASP A 124 14.82 -6.20 -17.64
N GLY A 125 14.64 -6.88 -18.77
CA GLY A 125 14.72 -8.33 -18.83
C GLY A 125 14.05 -8.91 -20.08
N VAL A 126 13.70 -10.17 -20.01
CA VAL A 126 13.07 -10.92 -21.11
C VAL A 126 11.85 -11.65 -20.58
N ALA A 127 10.72 -11.48 -21.27
CA ALA A 127 9.49 -12.23 -21.07
C ALA A 127 9.39 -13.33 -22.13
N GLU A 128 8.93 -14.51 -21.72
CA GLU A 128 8.44 -15.52 -22.65
C GLU A 128 6.98 -15.82 -22.35
N VAL A 129 6.16 -15.79 -23.40
CA VAL A 129 4.72 -16.03 -23.29
C VAL A 129 4.24 -16.99 -24.36
N THR A 130 3.20 -17.74 -24.05
CA THR A 130 2.38 -18.39 -25.07
C THR A 130 1.29 -17.41 -25.48
N ALA A 131 1.33 -16.96 -26.73
CA ALA A 131 0.29 -16.09 -27.28
C ALA A 131 -0.96 -16.91 -27.65
N PRO A 132 -2.16 -16.32 -27.60
CA PRO A 132 -3.40 -17.00 -27.96
C PRO A 132 -3.45 -17.41 -29.44
N ASP A 133 -4.10 -18.53 -29.78
CA ASP A 133 -4.35 -18.93 -31.19
C ASP A 133 -5.67 -18.39 -31.75
N HIS A 134 -6.55 -17.87 -30.90
CA HIS A 134 -7.85 -17.33 -31.29
C HIS A 134 -8.10 -15.97 -30.65
N LYS A 135 -8.98 -15.20 -31.31
CA LYS A 135 -9.38 -13.88 -30.83
C LYS A 135 -10.19 -13.99 -29.55
N LEU A 136 -9.78 -13.20 -28.57
CA LEU A 136 -10.49 -13.01 -27.32
C LEU A 136 -10.75 -11.52 -27.11
N THR A 137 -11.98 -11.22 -26.71
CA THR A 137 -12.39 -9.90 -26.24
C THR A 137 -12.73 -10.03 -24.77
N ALA A 138 -11.99 -9.33 -23.92
CA ALA A 138 -12.28 -9.24 -22.49
C ALA A 138 -13.05 -7.95 -22.23
N GLU A 139 -14.22 -8.08 -21.61
CA GLU A 139 -14.93 -6.94 -21.06
C GLU A 139 -14.21 -6.44 -19.81
N ASP A 140 -14.36 -5.15 -19.51
CA ASP A 140 -13.89 -4.61 -18.24
C ASP A 140 -14.76 -5.18 -17.11
N VAL A 141 -14.12 -5.92 -16.22
CA VAL A 141 -14.75 -6.43 -15.00
C VAL A 141 -14.66 -5.33 -13.94
N ASP A 142 -15.79 -5.05 -13.28
CA ASP A 142 -15.80 -4.18 -12.11
C ASP A 142 -15.13 -4.92 -10.94
N VAL A 143 -13.85 -4.62 -10.70
CA VAL A 143 -13.07 -5.22 -9.61
C VAL A 143 -13.43 -4.48 -8.32
N PRO A 144 -13.73 -5.19 -7.21
CA PRO A 144 -14.06 -4.56 -5.95
C PRO A 144 -12.98 -3.55 -5.52
N PRO A 145 -13.36 -2.35 -5.05
CA PRO A 145 -12.39 -1.35 -4.66
C PRO A 145 -11.60 -1.81 -3.42
N VAL A 146 -10.28 -1.62 -3.45
CA VAL A 146 -9.40 -1.81 -2.29
C VAL A 146 -9.17 -0.45 -1.64
N MET A 147 -9.43 -0.35 -0.33
CA MET A 147 -9.26 0.89 0.44
C MET A 147 -8.17 0.73 1.50
N VAL A 148 -7.10 1.50 1.39
CA VAL A 148 -6.06 1.61 2.41
C VAL A 148 -6.55 2.57 3.49
N LYS A 149 -6.92 2.05 4.66
CA LYS A 149 -7.32 2.89 5.79
C LYS A 149 -6.08 3.39 6.52
N ARG A 150 -5.89 4.71 6.50
CA ARG A 150 -4.85 5.38 7.29
C ARG A 150 -5.49 6.22 8.37
N HIS A 151 -5.00 6.11 9.60
CA HIS A 151 -5.40 6.99 10.70
C HIS A 151 -4.57 8.29 10.74
N ASP A 152 -4.07 8.76 9.59
CA ASP A 152 -3.08 9.85 9.51
C ASP A 152 -3.56 11.15 10.14
N LYS A 153 -4.83 11.53 9.93
CA LYS A 153 -5.40 12.74 10.56
C LYS A 153 -5.47 12.64 12.08
N TYR A 154 -5.85 11.46 12.59
CA TYR A 154 -5.94 11.22 14.02
C TYR A 154 -4.53 11.20 14.64
N ASN A 155 -3.59 10.52 13.98
CA ASN A 155 -2.19 10.48 14.40
C ASN A 155 -1.55 11.87 14.38
N GLN A 156 -1.83 12.70 13.37
CA GLN A 156 -1.37 14.09 13.31
C GLN A 156 -1.98 14.93 14.44
N LEU A 157 -3.26 14.74 14.76
CA LEU A 157 -3.91 15.44 15.87
C LEU A 157 -3.30 15.04 17.21
N LEU A 158 -3.08 13.74 17.44
CA LEU A 158 -2.40 13.22 18.62
C LEU A 158 -0.96 13.75 18.74
N ALA A 159 -0.20 13.75 17.64
CA ALA A 159 1.15 14.29 17.63
C ALA A 159 1.19 15.78 17.99
N ARG A 160 0.24 16.57 17.49
CA ARG A 160 0.10 17.99 17.86
C ARG A 160 -0.29 18.17 19.32
N ALA A 161 -1.21 17.36 19.83
CA ALA A 161 -1.64 17.41 21.22
C ALA A 161 -0.47 17.06 22.17
N ARG A 162 0.28 16.00 21.88
CA ARG A 162 1.50 15.63 22.64
C ARG A 162 2.55 16.74 22.61
N ALA A 163 2.77 17.37 21.45
CA ALA A 163 3.73 18.47 21.32
C ALA A 163 3.31 19.76 22.07
N ALA A 164 2.02 19.98 22.28
CA ALA A 164 1.50 21.10 23.08
C ALA A 164 1.65 20.87 24.60
N GLY A 165 1.91 19.62 25.01
CA GLY A 165 2.00 19.20 26.40
C GLY A 165 0.63 18.88 27.01
N PRO A 166 0.61 18.17 28.15
CA PRO A 166 -0.63 17.75 28.78
C PRO A 166 -1.41 18.93 29.36
N LEU A 167 -2.72 18.95 29.12
CA LEU A 167 -3.64 19.97 29.61
C LEU A 167 -4.28 19.57 30.94
N ASP A 168 -4.29 20.49 31.92
CA ASP A 168 -5.09 20.32 33.14
C ASP A 168 -6.57 20.14 32.76
N THR A 169 -7.09 18.93 32.98
CA THR A 169 -8.42 18.53 32.49
C THR A 169 -9.24 17.92 33.61
N ALA A 170 -10.33 18.60 33.97
CA ALA A 170 -11.28 18.05 34.94
C ALA A 170 -12.19 17.01 34.28
N VAL A 171 -12.22 15.81 34.85
CA VAL A 171 -13.15 14.74 34.45
C VAL A 171 -14.15 14.59 35.58
N VAL A 172 -15.36 15.09 35.34
CA VAL A 172 -16.41 15.17 36.36
C VAL A 172 -17.19 13.86 36.38
N PHE A 173 -17.36 13.32 37.58
CA PHE A 173 -18.11 12.11 37.90
C PHE A 173 -17.58 10.86 37.16
N ALA A 174 -16.26 10.67 37.18
CA ALA A 174 -15.56 9.50 36.60
C ALA A 174 -15.73 8.23 37.46
N THR A 175 -16.97 7.88 37.79
CA THR A 175 -17.34 6.74 38.65
C THR A 175 -17.79 5.51 37.86
N ASP A 176 -17.56 5.50 36.54
CA ASP A 176 -17.79 4.37 35.66
C ASP A 176 -16.52 4.01 34.89
N MET A 177 -16.45 2.76 34.43
CA MET A 177 -15.24 2.22 33.84
C MET A 177 -14.82 2.90 32.55
N VAL A 178 -15.77 3.35 31.73
CA VAL A 178 -15.45 3.95 30.43
C VAL A 178 -14.83 5.33 30.66
N SER A 179 -15.44 6.12 31.53
CA SER A 179 -14.98 7.48 31.85
C SER A 179 -13.64 7.47 32.58
N LEU A 180 -13.50 6.61 33.60
CA LEU A 180 -12.27 6.52 34.38
C LEU A 180 -11.09 6.00 33.56
N ARG A 181 -11.31 4.95 32.77
CA ARG A 181 -10.27 4.38 31.90
C ARG A 181 -9.85 5.37 30.82
N GLY A 182 -10.80 6.05 30.18
CA GLY A 182 -10.47 7.05 29.16
C GLY A 182 -9.63 8.21 29.71
N ALA A 183 -9.90 8.65 30.94
CA ALA A 183 -9.11 9.69 31.61
C ALA A 183 -7.68 9.24 31.91
N ILE A 184 -7.51 8.00 32.38
CA ILE A 184 -6.20 7.42 32.70
C ILE A 184 -5.39 7.16 31.43
N GLU A 185 -5.97 6.53 30.40
CA GLU A 185 -5.29 6.28 29.13
C GLU A 185 -4.86 7.60 28.45
N ALA A 186 -5.69 8.64 28.52
CA ALA A 186 -5.32 9.97 28.01
C ALA A 186 -4.16 10.61 28.79
N ALA A 187 -4.05 10.34 30.09
CA ALA A 187 -2.93 10.80 30.91
C ALA A 187 -1.64 10.02 30.60
N GLU A 188 -1.73 8.70 30.45
CA GLU A 188 -0.60 7.83 30.05
C GLU A 188 -0.03 8.23 28.68
N GLU A 189 -0.89 8.67 27.77
CA GLU A 189 -0.52 9.19 26.45
C GLU A 189 0.04 10.63 26.47
N GLY A 190 0.15 11.23 27.67
CA GLY A 190 0.67 12.59 27.88
C GLY A 190 -0.23 13.69 27.33
N LEU A 191 -1.52 13.41 27.14
CA LEU A 191 -2.47 14.36 26.55
C LEU A 191 -3.11 15.27 27.60
N ILE A 192 -3.35 14.76 28.81
CA ILE A 192 -3.99 15.50 29.89
C ILE A 192 -3.30 15.28 31.25
N CYS A 193 -3.43 16.26 32.13
CA CYS A 193 -3.24 16.13 33.57
C CYS A 193 -4.63 16.00 34.22
N PRO A 194 -5.13 14.77 34.47
CA PRO A 194 -6.51 14.58 34.89
C PRO A 194 -6.74 15.05 36.33
N VAL A 195 -7.84 15.77 36.51
CA VAL A 195 -8.44 16.09 37.82
C VAL A 195 -9.78 15.36 37.89
N LEU A 196 -9.79 14.21 38.58
CA LEU A 196 -10.98 13.38 38.75
C LEU A 196 -11.86 14.00 39.85
N VAL A 197 -13.04 14.49 39.46
CA VAL A 197 -13.95 15.17 40.39
C VAL A 197 -15.13 14.25 40.69
N GLY A 198 -15.32 13.82 41.94
CA GLY A 198 -16.42 12.92 42.32
C GLY A 198 -16.18 12.19 43.64
N PRO A 199 -16.98 11.17 43.97
CA PRO A 199 -16.83 10.38 45.19
C PRO A 199 -15.48 9.63 45.20
N SER A 200 -14.54 10.05 46.04
CA SER A 200 -13.17 9.51 46.03
C SER A 200 -13.10 8.02 46.31
N VAL A 201 -13.99 7.51 47.18
CA VAL A 201 -14.06 6.10 47.54
C VAL A 201 -14.41 5.27 46.30
N THR A 202 -15.49 5.66 45.61
CA THR A 202 -15.94 4.96 44.39
C THR A 202 -14.88 4.97 43.30
N ILE A 203 -14.19 6.10 43.09
CA ILE A 203 -13.13 6.19 42.08
C ILE A 203 -11.96 5.24 42.42
N ARG A 204 -11.55 5.20 43.69
CA ARG A 204 -10.44 4.34 44.14
C ARG A 204 -10.80 2.86 44.07
N ASP A 205 -11.99 2.50 44.55
CA ASP A 205 -12.50 1.13 44.49
C ASP A 205 -12.54 0.63 43.04
N LEU A 206 -13.01 1.49 42.13
CA LEU A 206 -13.08 1.16 40.71
C LEU A 206 -11.68 1.00 40.07
N THR A 207 -10.70 1.80 40.50
CA THR A 207 -9.31 1.59 40.06
C THR A 207 -8.72 0.29 40.59
N GLU A 208 -8.96 -0.06 41.85
CA GLU A 208 -8.44 -1.29 42.46
C GLU A 208 -9.09 -2.53 41.86
N GLU A 209 -10.41 -2.53 41.69
CA GLU A 209 -11.18 -3.63 41.09
C GLU A 209 -10.66 -4.01 39.70
N HIS A 210 -10.24 -3.01 38.92
CA HIS A 210 -9.85 -3.18 37.52
C HIS A 210 -8.35 -3.03 37.25
N GLY A 211 -7.52 -2.90 38.31
CA GLY A 211 -6.07 -2.80 38.18
C GLY A 211 -5.58 -1.55 37.44
N LEU A 212 -6.32 -0.45 37.50
CA LEU A 212 -5.96 0.82 36.89
C LEU A 212 -5.00 1.60 37.81
N GLN A 213 -4.00 2.26 37.23
CA GLN A 213 -3.07 3.11 37.98
C GLN A 213 -3.45 4.58 37.83
N LEU A 214 -3.68 5.26 38.96
CA LEU A 214 -4.02 6.69 38.95
C LEU A 214 -2.85 7.59 38.55
N GLY A 215 -1.60 7.12 38.71
CA GLY A 215 -0.40 7.92 38.38
C GLY A 215 -0.42 9.29 39.07
N ASP A 216 -0.22 10.35 38.28
CA ASP A 216 -0.24 11.75 38.73
C ASP A 216 -1.65 12.37 38.78
N ALA A 217 -2.72 11.58 38.60
CA ALA A 217 -4.09 12.08 38.64
C ALA A 217 -4.45 12.65 40.01
N ARG A 218 -5.05 13.85 40.01
CA ARG A 218 -5.56 14.50 41.23
C ARG A 218 -7.02 14.11 41.43
N ILE A 219 -7.42 13.73 42.65
CA ILE A 219 -8.82 13.50 42.99
C ILE A 219 -9.34 14.70 43.80
N VAL A 220 -10.50 15.23 43.40
CA VAL A 220 -11.23 16.27 44.13
C VAL A 220 -12.57 15.69 44.56
N GLU A 221 -12.78 15.60 45.87
CA GLU A 221 -14.03 15.12 46.45
C GLU A 221 -15.18 16.04 46.04
N ALA A 222 -16.20 15.46 45.41
CA ALA A 222 -17.46 16.12 45.11
C ALA A 222 -18.61 15.15 45.37
N ALA A 223 -19.59 15.64 46.15
CA ALA A 223 -20.73 14.88 46.65
C ALA A 223 -21.79 14.57 45.58
#